data_AF-A0A851DA72-F1
#
_entry.id   AF-A0A851DA72-F1
#
_cell.length_a   1.000
_cell.length_b   1.000
_cell.length_c   1.000
_cell.angle_alpha   90.00
_cell.angle_beta   90.00
_cell.angle_gamma   90.00
#
_symmetry.space_group_name_H-M   'P 1'
#
loop_
_entity.id
_entity.type
_entity.pdbx_description
1 polymer ?
#
loop_
_entity_poly.entity_id
_entity_poly.type
_entity_poly.pdbx_seq_one_letter_code
_entity_poly.pdbx_strand_id
1 'polypeptide(L)'
;LTGVPREHRAYQYLLAHAIPGDPHHVLQTFDRWCYHCEHLSCVGPVKGRIVERLLAERAPLRVLELGTYCGYATVLLAQGLLPGARLYTVEVNPEHAAVAEKVIRLAGFDEQTVSIVLG
;
A
#
# COMPACT_ATOMS: atom_id res chain seq x y z
N LEU A 1 22.23 8.64 11.93
CA LEU A 1 20.96 8.08 11.42
C LEU A 1 19.84 8.90 12.04
N THR A 2 19.03 9.58 11.23
CA THR A 2 18.33 10.84 11.55
C THR A 2 17.09 10.74 12.47
N GLY A 3 16.92 9.64 13.23
CA GLY A 3 15.75 9.47 14.12
C GLY A 3 14.39 9.29 13.42
N VAL A 4 14.35 9.42 12.09
CA VAL A 4 13.15 9.22 11.26
C VAL A 4 12.79 7.72 11.23
N PRO A 5 11.52 7.31 11.34
CA PRO A 5 11.11 5.91 11.15
C PRO A 5 11.36 5.41 9.72
N ARG A 6 11.54 4.09 9.54
CA ARG A 6 11.81 3.47 8.23
C ARG A 6 10.66 3.63 7.25
N GLU A 7 9.43 3.63 7.76
CA GLU A 7 8.19 3.80 7.01
C GLU A 7 8.14 5.21 6.39
N HIS A 8 8.59 6.23 7.14
CA HIS A 8 8.69 7.59 6.65
C HIS A 8 9.76 7.73 5.57
N ARG A 9 10.93 7.07 5.75
CA ARG A 9 11.98 7.07 4.73
C ARG A 9 11.52 6.39 3.44
N ALA A 10 10.82 5.28 3.55
CA ALA A 10 10.24 4.60 2.40
C ALA A 10 9.28 5.52 1.64
N TYR A 11 8.38 6.21 2.35
CA TYR A 11 7.49 7.19 1.74
C TYR A 11 8.25 8.34 1.05
N GLN A 12 9.30 8.88 1.67
CA GLN A 12 10.13 9.91 1.04
C GLN A 12 10.78 9.42 -0.25
N TYR A 13 11.25 8.17 -0.28
CA TYR A 13 11.79 7.55 -1.48
C TYR A 13 10.72 7.42 -2.57
N LEU A 14 9.52 6.93 -2.22
CA LEU A 14 8.40 6.83 -3.16
C LEU A 14 8.03 8.19 -3.74
N LEU A 15 7.91 9.23 -2.91
CA LEU A 15 7.55 10.57 -3.35
C LEU A 15 8.54 11.14 -4.39
N ALA A 16 9.81 10.79 -4.27
CA ALA A 16 10.86 11.25 -5.18
C ALA A 16 11.00 10.41 -6.47
N HIS A 17 10.51 9.17 -6.49
CA HIS A 17 10.83 8.22 -7.57
C HIS A 17 9.61 7.52 -8.20
N ALA A 18 8.44 7.55 -7.57
CA ALA A 18 7.22 6.96 -8.11
C ALA A 18 6.47 7.95 -9.00
N ILE A 19 5.74 7.43 -9.99
CA ILE A 19 4.80 8.21 -10.80
C ILE A 19 3.50 8.36 -10.01
N PRO A 20 3.08 9.59 -9.62
CA PRO A 20 1.82 9.79 -8.91
C PRO A 20 0.62 9.33 -9.74
N GLY A 21 -0.31 8.62 -9.11
CA GLY A 21 -1.49 8.05 -9.76
C GLY A 21 -1.26 6.72 -10.50
N ASP A 22 -0.03 6.19 -10.49
CA ASP A 22 0.28 4.87 -11.03
C ASP A 22 0.57 3.87 -9.89
N PRO A 23 -0.41 3.07 -9.45
CA PRO A 23 -0.23 2.13 -8.36
C PRO A 23 0.80 1.03 -8.70
N HIS A 24 0.96 0.68 -9.98
CA HIS A 24 1.96 -0.31 -10.40
C HIS A 24 3.37 0.23 -10.19
N HIS A 25 3.61 1.47 -10.64
CA HIS A 25 4.89 2.11 -10.46
C HIS A 25 5.19 2.37 -8.97
N VAL A 26 4.19 2.70 -8.15
CA VAL A 26 4.37 2.84 -6.69
C VAL A 26 4.85 1.53 -6.06
N LEU A 27 4.23 0.39 -6.39
CA LEU A 27 4.65 -0.92 -5.90
C LEU A 27 6.05 -1.32 -6.37
N GLN A 28 6.38 -1.09 -7.64
CA GLN A 28 7.72 -1.34 -8.16
C GLN A 28 8.79 -0.49 -7.46
N THR A 29 8.49 0.78 -7.17
CA THR A 29 9.40 1.66 -6.43
C THR A 29 9.56 1.20 -4.97
N PHE A 30 8.50 0.70 -4.34
CA PHE A 30 8.57 0.07 -3.01
C PHE A 30 9.50 -1.13 -3.01
N ASP A 31 9.34 -2.05 -3.98
CA ASP A 31 10.17 -3.25 -4.10
C ASP A 31 11.64 -2.88 -4.29
N ARG A 32 11.93 -1.86 -5.10
CA ARG A 32 13.28 -1.34 -5.29
C ARG A 32 13.88 -0.81 -3.98
N TRP A 33 13.11 -0.04 -3.21
CA TRP A 33 13.54 0.44 -1.89
C TRP A 33 13.85 -0.72 -0.93
N CYS A 34 12.92 -1.67 -0.83
CA CYS A 34 13.06 -2.84 0.06
C CYS A 34 14.26 -3.71 -0.28
N TYR A 35 14.58 -3.83 -1.58
CA TYR A 35 15.69 -4.66 -2.06
C TYR A 35 17.05 -3.96 -1.95
N HIS A 36 17.13 -2.65 -2.23
CA HIS A 36 18.41 -1.94 -2.36
C HIS A 36 18.76 -1.03 -1.19
N CYS A 37 17.79 -0.61 -0.38
CA CYS A 37 18.00 0.44 0.62
C CYS A 37 17.71 -0.08 2.05
N GLU A 38 16.46 -0.43 2.33
CA GLU A 38 16.06 -0.82 3.68
C GLU A 38 14.88 -1.79 3.65
N HIS A 39 15.06 -2.95 4.28
CA HIS A 39 14.03 -3.98 4.33
C HIS A 39 12.81 -3.54 5.15
N LEU A 40 11.63 -3.67 4.56
CA LEU A 40 10.34 -3.53 5.23
C LEU A 40 9.63 -4.88 5.32
N SER A 41 8.86 -5.11 6.38
CA SER A 41 8.09 -6.36 6.58
C SER A 41 6.83 -6.44 5.70
N CYS A 42 6.91 -5.98 4.45
CA CYS A 42 5.81 -5.97 3.50
C CYS A 42 5.57 -7.36 2.89
N VAL A 43 4.44 -7.50 2.18
CA VAL A 43 4.10 -8.72 1.44
C VAL A 43 5.15 -9.01 0.35
N GLY A 44 5.60 -7.98 -0.37
CA GLY A 44 6.54 -8.11 -1.47
C GLY A 44 5.96 -8.82 -2.70
N PRO A 45 6.72 -8.90 -3.80
CA PRO A 45 6.17 -9.22 -5.12
C PRO A 45 5.81 -10.70 -5.27
N VAL A 46 6.54 -11.61 -4.61
CA VAL A 46 6.32 -13.06 -4.72
C VAL A 46 4.96 -13.46 -4.13
N LYS A 47 4.66 -13.02 -2.90
CA LYS A 47 3.36 -13.23 -2.26
C LYS A 47 2.29 -12.34 -2.90
N GLY A 48 2.67 -11.16 -3.39
CA GLY A 48 1.75 -10.23 -4.06
C GLY A 48 1.03 -10.85 -5.25
N ARG A 49 1.75 -11.62 -6.08
CA ARG A 49 1.14 -12.35 -7.21
C ARG A 49 0.05 -13.34 -6.82
N ILE A 50 0.13 -13.93 -5.63
CA ILE A 50 -0.91 -14.84 -5.13
C ILE A 50 -2.17 -14.03 -4.82
N VAL A 51 -2.02 -12.86 -4.19
CA VAL A 51 -3.13 -11.95 -3.87
C VAL A 51 -3.77 -11.41 -5.14
N GLU A 52 -2.98 -10.92 -6.10
CA GLU A 52 -3.48 -10.43 -7.40
C GLU A 52 -4.31 -11.49 -8.12
N ARG A 53 -3.80 -12.73 -8.17
CA ARG A 53 -4.52 -13.85 -8.75
C ARG A 53 -5.87 -14.09 -8.06
N LEU A 54 -5.89 -14.06 -6.73
CA LEU A 54 -7.14 -14.25 -5.96
C LEU A 54 -8.14 -13.11 -6.21
N LEU A 55 -7.68 -11.87 -6.32
CA LEU A 55 -8.55 -10.74 -6.66
C LEU A 55 -9.17 -10.89 -8.05
N ALA A 56 -8.36 -11.28 -9.04
CA ALA A 56 -8.84 -11.54 -10.40
C ALA A 56 -9.85 -12.70 -10.46
N GLU A 57 -9.59 -13.79 -9.74
CA GLU A 57 -10.48 -14.97 -9.72
C GLU A 57 -11.78 -14.74 -8.95
N ARG A 58 -11.75 -13.91 -7.89
CA ARG A 58 -12.89 -13.73 -6.97
C ARG A 58 -13.68 -12.46 -7.20
N ALA A 59 -13.09 -11.45 -7.83
CA ALA A 59 -13.70 -10.15 -8.11
C ALA A 59 -14.52 -9.58 -6.91
N PRO A 60 -13.93 -9.47 -5.71
CA PRO A 60 -14.68 -9.07 -4.52
C PRO A 60 -15.13 -7.61 -4.60
N LEU A 61 -16.35 -7.33 -4.16
CA LEU A 61 -16.86 -5.95 -4.03
C LEU A 61 -16.46 -5.29 -2.70
N ARG A 62 -16.04 -6.09 -1.71
CA ARG A 62 -15.64 -5.62 -0.39
C ARG A 62 -14.46 -6.43 0.12
N VAL A 63 -13.40 -5.77 0.54
CA VAL A 63 -12.20 -6.39 1.11
C VAL A 63 -11.90 -5.75 2.47
N LEU A 64 -11.47 -6.57 3.43
CA LEU A 64 -10.96 -6.13 4.72
C LEU A 64 -9.50 -6.55 4.85
N GLU A 65 -8.63 -5.59 5.10
CA GLU A 65 -7.23 -5.78 5.45
C GLU A 65 -7.03 -5.51 6.95
N LEU A 66 -6.29 -6.38 7.64
CA LEU A 66 -5.91 -6.21 9.04
C LEU A 66 -4.40 -5.96 9.11
N GLY A 67 -4.03 -4.73 9.47
CA GLY A 67 -2.65 -4.23 9.46
C GLY A 67 -2.30 -3.55 8.14
N THR A 68 -2.44 -2.22 8.11
CA THR A 68 -2.12 -1.38 6.95
C THR A 68 -0.61 -1.14 6.81
N TYR A 69 0.10 -1.01 7.94
CA TYR A 69 1.51 -0.66 8.01
C TYR A 69 1.85 0.58 7.15
N CYS A 70 2.78 0.48 6.19
CA CYS A 70 3.13 1.57 5.28
C CYS A 70 2.29 1.62 3.99
N GLY A 71 1.25 0.79 3.84
CA GLY A 71 0.31 0.83 2.72
C GLY A 71 0.65 0.00 1.48
N TYR A 72 1.75 -0.77 1.49
CA TYR A 72 2.13 -1.64 0.35
C TYR A 72 1.01 -2.62 -0.04
N ALA A 73 0.54 -3.40 0.93
CA ALA A 73 -0.49 -4.41 0.68
C ALA A 73 -1.83 -3.77 0.34
N THR A 74 -2.14 -2.62 0.93
CA THR A 74 -3.33 -1.82 0.61
C THR A 74 -3.34 -1.37 -0.85
N VAL A 75 -2.22 -0.84 -1.37
CA VAL A 75 -2.09 -0.44 -2.78
C VAL A 75 -2.22 -1.64 -3.71
N LEU A 76 -1.57 -2.77 -3.37
CA LEU A 76 -1.69 -4.02 -4.12
C LEU A 76 -3.14 -4.51 -4.19
N LEU A 77 -3.85 -4.51 -3.06
CA LEU A 77 -5.25 -4.91 -2.99
C LEU A 77 -6.11 -3.97 -3.82
N ALA A 78 -5.98 -2.66 -3.63
CA ALA A 78 -6.77 -1.64 -4.31
C ALA A 78 -6.56 -1.66 -5.84
N GLN A 79 -5.34 -1.91 -6.32
CA GLN A 79 -5.04 -2.04 -7.74
C GLN A 79 -5.80 -3.18 -8.42
N GLY A 80 -6.04 -4.29 -7.70
CA GLY A 80 -6.75 -5.45 -8.22
C GLY A 80 -8.28 -5.38 -8.09
N LEU A 81 -8.83 -4.30 -7.54
CA LEU A 81 -10.28 -4.15 -7.34
C LEU A 81 -10.99 -3.67 -8.61
N LEU A 82 -12.21 -4.18 -8.81
CA LEU A 82 -13.10 -3.69 -9.85
C LEU A 82 -13.67 -2.29 -9.50
N PRO A 83 -14.05 -1.48 -10.49
CA PRO A 83 -14.75 -0.22 -10.24
C PRO A 83 -15.96 -0.40 -9.33
N GLY A 84 -16.06 0.42 -8.28
CA GLY A 84 -17.14 0.37 -7.29
C GLY A 84 -16.93 -0.63 -6.14
N ALA A 85 -15.88 -1.45 -6.18
CA ALA A 85 -15.47 -2.24 -5.02
C ALA A 85 -14.80 -1.35 -3.96
N ARG A 86 -14.83 -1.78 -2.69
CA ARG A 86 -14.25 -1.07 -1.56
C ARG A 86 -13.27 -1.90 -0.76
N LEU A 87 -12.18 -1.27 -0.35
CA LEU A 87 -11.20 -1.80 0.59
C LEU A 87 -11.29 -1.03 1.92
N TYR A 88 -11.45 -1.78 3.01
CA TYR A 88 -11.29 -1.28 4.36
C TYR A 88 -9.98 -1.83 4.90
N THR A 89 -9.15 -0.97 5.49
CA THR A 89 -7.90 -1.39 6.12
C THR A 89 -7.83 -0.87 7.54
N VAL A 90 -7.44 -1.74 8.48
CA VAL A 90 -7.41 -1.43 9.91
C VAL A 90 -5.97 -1.32 10.38
N GLU A 91 -5.61 -0.19 11.00
CA GLU A 91 -4.28 0.04 11.57
C GLU A 91 -4.39 0.59 12.99
N VAL A 92 -3.63 -0.01 13.90
CA VAL A 92 -3.61 0.38 15.31
C VAL A 92 -2.64 1.53 15.58
N ASN A 93 -1.56 1.61 14.79
CA ASN A 93 -0.54 2.64 14.97
C ASN A 93 -0.89 3.89 14.13
N PRO A 94 -1.18 5.04 14.75
CA PRO A 94 -1.56 6.25 14.02
C PRO A 94 -0.46 6.78 13.09
N GLU A 95 0.81 6.59 13.42
CA GLU A 95 1.93 7.01 12.57
C GLU A 95 2.01 6.13 11.30
N HIS A 96 1.78 4.82 11.43
CA HIS A 96 1.70 3.94 10.26
C HIS A 96 0.51 4.31 9.38
N ALA A 97 -0.66 4.53 9.97
CA ALA A 97 -1.85 4.96 9.23
C ALA A 97 -1.60 6.26 8.46
N ALA A 98 -0.94 7.24 9.09
CA ALA A 98 -0.59 8.51 8.44
C ALA A 98 0.40 8.35 7.27
N VAL A 99 1.33 7.39 7.34
CA VAL A 99 2.21 7.05 6.20
C VAL A 99 1.43 6.35 5.11
N ALA A 100 0.63 5.34 5.47
CA ALA A 100 -0.16 4.58 4.52
C ALA A 100 -1.13 5.48 3.75
N GLU A 101 -1.81 6.42 4.42
CA GLU A 101 -2.70 7.36 3.77
C GLU A 101 -1.99 8.15 2.65
N LYS A 102 -0.77 8.62 2.91
CA LYS A 102 0.02 9.35 1.91
C LYS A 102 0.41 8.45 0.74
N VAL A 103 0.78 7.21 1.02
CA VAL A 103 1.10 6.20 -0.01
C VAL A 103 -0.12 5.86 -0.87
N ILE A 104 -1.29 5.66 -0.26
CA ILE A 104 -2.54 5.33 -0.93
C ILE A 104 -2.96 6.48 -1.86
N ARG A 105 -2.88 7.73 -1.37
CA ARG A 105 -3.13 8.93 -2.19
C ARG A 105 -2.12 9.08 -3.32
N LEU A 106 -0.84 8.82 -3.06
CA LEU A 106 0.22 8.84 -4.10
C LEU A 106 -0.06 7.80 -5.19
N ALA A 107 -0.60 6.64 -4.83
CA ALA A 107 -1.01 5.59 -5.77
C ALA A 107 -2.30 5.91 -6.54
N GLY A 108 -2.98 7.03 -6.22
CA GLY A 108 -4.16 7.50 -6.94
C GLY A 108 -5.50 7.00 -6.38
N PHE A 109 -5.52 6.38 -5.21
CA PHE A 109 -6.76 5.92 -4.58
C PHE A 109 -7.34 6.96 -3.63
N ASP A 110 -8.65 7.10 -3.66
CA ASP A 110 -9.43 8.01 -2.82
C ASP A 110 -10.15 7.25 -1.68
N GLU A 111 -10.83 8.02 -0.83
CA GLU A 111 -11.59 7.49 0.30
C GLU A 111 -12.81 6.64 -0.12
N GLN A 112 -13.27 6.78 -1.37
CA GLN A 112 -14.37 5.96 -1.89
C GLN A 112 -13.92 4.54 -2.21
N THR A 113 -12.65 4.39 -2.62
CA THR A 113 -12.03 3.10 -2.95
C THR A 113 -11.39 2.46 -1.71
N VAL A 114 -10.64 3.25 -0.93
CA VAL A 114 -9.87 2.77 0.22
C VAL A 114 -10.17 3.61 1.47
N SER A 115 -10.63 2.97 2.54
CA SER A 115 -10.87 3.62 3.83
C SER A 115 -9.96 3.03 4.91
N ILE A 116 -9.16 3.88 5.55
CA ILE A 116 -8.34 3.50 6.71
C ILE A 116 -9.18 3.69 7.98
N VAL A 117 -9.23 2.64 8.81
CA VAL A 117 -9.86 2.66 10.12
C VAL A 117 -8.77 2.58 11.17
N LEU A 118 -8.66 3.62 11.99
CA LEU A 118 -7.81 3.58 13.18
C LEU A 118 -8.46 2.68 14.24
N GLY A 119 -7.74 1.65 14.66
CA GLY A 119 -8.20 0.63 15.62
C GLY A 119 -7.63 0.78 17.02
#